data_AF-A0A533RYM4-F1
#
_entry.id   AF-A0A533RYM4-F1
#
_cell.length_a   1.000
_cell.length_b   1.000
_cell.length_c   1.000
_cell.angle_alpha   90.00
_cell.angle_beta   90.00
_cell.angle_gamma   90.00
#
_symmetry.space_group_name_H-M   'P 1'
#
loop_
_entity.id
_entity.type
_entity.pdbx_description
1 polymer ?
#
loop_
_entity_poly.entity_id
_entity_poly.type
_entity_poly.pdbx_seq_one_letter_code
_entity_poly.pdbx_strand_id
1 'polypeptide(L)'
;YAAYDDSGEVIGSVRVVPDGDLGLPLEHCLPLNGFRDGKRLAEISRLAVGAQHRGSRLPALLMKAGYQRCLHLSVSHIMLDTFVGGDDATSLYDRMGFIPLSDPYLDPSYDCGEHVLSLSLSVEDAHRELPALHPGLFRFFTSPDPVIDHG
;
A
#
# COMPACT_ATOMS: atom_id res chain seq x y z
N TYR A 1 10.57 4.48 -0.47
CA TYR A 1 10.53 5.60 0.48
C TYR A 1 11.08 5.14 1.81
N ALA A 2 11.96 5.95 2.40
CA ALA A 2 12.40 5.79 3.78
C ALA A 2 12.02 7.06 4.53
N ALA A 3 11.61 6.91 5.79
CA ALA A 3 11.41 8.01 6.70
C ALA A 3 12.63 8.13 7.61
N TYR A 4 13.09 9.35 7.80
CA TYR A 4 14.25 9.67 8.62
C TYR A 4 13.82 10.50 9.82
N ASP A 5 14.47 10.30 10.96
CA ASP A 5 14.35 11.23 12.09
C ASP A 5 15.29 12.44 11.93
N ASP A 6 15.27 13.34 12.91
CA ASP A 6 16.10 14.56 12.92
C ASP A 6 17.62 14.26 12.97
N SER A 7 18.01 13.04 13.36
CA SER A 7 19.41 12.59 13.37
C SER A 7 19.86 11.98 12.05
N GLY A 8 18.92 11.77 11.12
CA GLY A 8 19.15 11.09 9.84
C GLY A 8 19.09 9.57 9.92
N GLU A 9 18.57 9.00 11.01
CA GLU A 9 18.36 7.55 11.15
C GLU A 9 17.07 7.13 10.45
N VAL A 10 17.08 5.97 9.79
CA VAL A 10 15.87 5.41 9.16
C VAL A 10 14.94 4.84 10.23
N ILE A 11 13.76 5.45 10.38
CA ILE A 11 12.75 5.06 11.37
C ILE A 11 11.55 4.32 10.78
N GLY A 12 11.48 4.22 9.45
CA GLY A 12 10.47 3.46 8.74
C GLY A 12 10.67 3.44 7.23
N SER A 13 9.94 2.57 6.56
CA SER A 13 10.04 2.39 5.11
C SER A 13 8.72 2.00 4.47
N VAL A 14 8.61 2.28 3.19
CA VAL A 14 7.65 1.63 2.29
C VAL A 14 8.29 1.48 0.91
N ARG A 15 8.00 0.39 0.23
CA ARG A 15 8.48 0.09 -1.12
C ARG A 15 7.32 0.14 -2.10
N VAL A 16 7.54 0.73 -3.27
CA VAL A 16 6.61 0.68 -4.40
C VAL A 16 7.29 -0.08 -5.52
N VAL A 17 6.67 -1.16 -5.97
CA VAL A 17 7.18 -2.01 -7.05
C VAL A 17 6.21 -1.89 -8.23
N PRO A 18 6.56 -1.18 -9.31
CA PRO A 18 5.78 -1.22 -10.54
C PRO A 18 5.86 -2.62 -11.14
N ASP A 19 4.77 -3.05 -11.78
CA ASP A 19 4.75 -4.31 -12.50
C ASP A 19 5.68 -4.28 -13.73
N GLY A 20 6.26 -5.44 -14.04
CA GLY A 20 7.25 -5.61 -15.10
C GLY A 20 7.63 -7.08 -15.29
N ASP A 21 8.75 -7.34 -15.98
CA ASP A 21 9.15 -8.70 -16.39
C ASP A 21 9.37 -9.67 -15.23
N LEU A 22 9.71 -9.17 -14.04
CA LEU A 22 9.92 -9.97 -12.83
C LEU A 22 8.62 -10.21 -12.04
N GLY A 23 7.51 -9.58 -12.44
CA GLY A 23 6.26 -9.57 -11.69
C GLY A 23 6.30 -8.75 -10.40
N LEU A 24 5.22 -8.86 -9.63
CA LEU A 24 5.04 -8.23 -8.33
C LEU A 24 5.45 -9.20 -7.20
N PRO A 25 6.01 -8.69 -6.09
CA PRO A 25 6.39 -9.54 -4.95
C PRO A 25 5.28 -10.50 -4.46
N LEU A 26 4.03 -10.06 -4.42
CA LEU A 26 2.88 -10.88 -3.99
C LEU A 26 2.67 -12.13 -4.86
N GLU A 27 3.15 -12.11 -6.12
CA GLU A 27 2.96 -13.22 -7.07
C GLU A 27 3.76 -14.47 -6.71
N HIS A 28 4.66 -14.37 -5.73
CA HIS A 28 5.29 -15.54 -5.13
C HIS A 28 4.27 -16.48 -4.47
N CYS A 29 3.18 -15.92 -3.92
CA CYS A 29 2.12 -16.67 -3.24
C CYS A 29 0.79 -16.63 -3.99
N LEU A 30 0.49 -15.52 -4.66
CA LEU A 30 -0.77 -15.29 -5.35
C LEU A 30 -0.55 -14.93 -6.82
N PRO A 31 -0.57 -15.91 -7.74
CA PRO A 31 -0.46 -15.63 -9.17
C PRO A 31 -1.61 -14.71 -9.64
N LEU A 32 -1.29 -13.61 -10.33
CA LEU A 32 -2.29 -12.66 -10.84
C LEU A 32 -2.89 -13.05 -12.20
N ASN A 33 -2.94 -14.35 -12.47
CA ASN A 33 -3.40 -14.90 -13.74
C ASN A 33 -4.82 -14.39 -14.07
N GLY A 34 -4.99 -13.73 -15.21
CA GLY A 34 -6.26 -13.14 -15.66
C GLY A 34 -6.66 -11.85 -14.95
N PHE A 35 -6.14 -11.57 -13.74
CA PHE A 35 -6.36 -10.27 -13.09
C PHE A 35 -5.58 -9.16 -13.80
N ARG A 36 -4.33 -9.45 -14.21
CA ARG A 36 -3.39 -8.47 -14.79
C ARG A 36 -3.83 -7.89 -16.13
N ASP A 37 -4.58 -8.64 -16.92
CA ASP A 37 -4.84 -8.32 -18.32
C ASP A 37 -5.45 -6.91 -18.48
N GLY A 38 -4.78 -6.06 -19.28
CA GLY A 38 -5.19 -4.68 -19.54
C GLY A 38 -4.97 -3.70 -18.38
N LYS A 39 -4.37 -4.12 -17.25
CA LYS A 39 -4.11 -3.26 -16.09
C LYS A 39 -2.64 -2.86 -16.01
N ARG A 40 -2.41 -1.66 -15.47
CA ARG A 40 -1.08 -1.19 -15.06
C ARG A 40 -1.04 -1.31 -13.54
N LEU A 41 -0.18 -2.16 -13.02
CA LEU A 41 -0.18 -2.52 -11.60
C LEU A 41 1.06 -1.94 -10.90
N ALA A 42 0.93 -1.65 -9.61
CA ALA A 42 2.06 -1.54 -8.71
C ALA A 42 1.70 -2.08 -7.33
N GLU A 43 2.66 -2.68 -6.66
CA GLU A 43 2.54 -3.15 -5.30
C GLU A 43 3.17 -2.17 -4.31
N ILE A 44 2.42 -1.79 -3.28
CA ILE A 44 2.94 -1.16 -2.08
C ILE A 44 3.30 -2.28 -1.10
N SER A 45 4.58 -2.42 -0.78
CA SER A 45 5.11 -3.50 0.05
C SER A 45 6.09 -2.99 1.11
N ARG A 46 6.43 -3.85 2.06
CA ARG A 46 7.44 -3.57 3.11
C ARG A 46 7.16 -2.25 3.84
N LEU A 47 5.89 -1.95 4.09
CA LEU A 47 5.48 -0.88 4.98
C LEU A 47 5.82 -1.30 6.41
N ALA A 48 6.83 -0.66 6.99
CA ALA A 48 7.32 -0.98 8.32
C ALA A 48 7.79 0.28 9.04
N VAL A 49 7.63 0.31 10.35
CA VAL A 49 8.14 1.37 11.22
C VAL A 49 8.79 0.75 12.46
N GLY A 50 9.76 1.46 13.03
CA GLY A 50 10.32 1.09 14.33
C GLY A 50 9.23 0.95 15.40
N ALA A 51 9.43 0.04 16.36
CA ALA A 51 8.42 -0.28 17.38
C ALA A 51 7.95 0.96 18.15
N GLN A 52 8.86 1.88 18.44
CA GLN A 52 8.62 3.16 19.10
C GLN A 52 7.77 4.15 18.29
N HIS A 53 7.60 3.92 16.98
CA HIS A 53 6.80 4.77 16.09
C HIS A 53 5.46 4.12 15.70
N ARG A 54 5.14 2.93 16.22
CA ARG A 54 3.83 2.30 16.04
C ARG A 54 2.74 3.15 16.72
N GLY A 55 1.54 3.20 16.14
CA GLY A 55 0.44 4.05 16.61
C GLY A 55 0.61 5.56 16.35
N SER A 56 1.75 5.99 15.79
CA SER A 56 1.95 7.37 15.33
C SER A 56 1.33 7.62 13.95
N ARG A 57 1.46 8.84 13.43
CA ARG A 57 1.05 9.17 12.04
C ARG A 57 2.03 8.64 10.99
N LEU A 58 3.19 8.13 11.39
CA LEU A 58 4.26 7.73 10.47
C LEU A 58 3.84 6.64 9.47
N PRO A 59 3.19 5.52 9.88
CA PRO A 59 2.71 4.52 8.93
C PRO A 59 1.77 5.09 7.87
N ALA A 60 0.89 6.01 8.25
CA ALA A 60 -0.05 6.65 7.32
C ALA A 60 0.66 7.58 6.33
N LEU A 61 1.69 8.30 6.78
CA LEU A 61 2.53 9.13 5.90
C LEU A 61 3.36 8.30 4.93
N LEU A 62 3.91 7.16 5.37
CA LEU A 62 4.57 6.21 4.49
C LEU A 62 3.58 5.63 3.46
N MET A 63 2.40 5.19 3.88
CA MET A 63 1.35 4.75 2.96
C MET A 63 0.97 5.84 1.96
N LYS A 64 0.89 7.10 2.41
CA LYS A 64 0.66 8.27 1.54
C LYS A 64 1.75 8.41 0.47
N ALA A 65 3.02 8.33 0.87
CA ALA A 65 4.15 8.41 -0.07
C ALA A 65 4.09 7.28 -1.12
N GLY A 66 3.76 6.06 -0.69
CA GLY A 66 3.57 4.92 -1.58
C GLY A 66 2.42 5.13 -2.57
N TYR A 67 1.26 5.56 -2.07
CA TYR A 67 0.08 5.83 -2.88
C TYR A 67 0.33 6.92 -3.92
N GLN A 68 0.93 8.04 -3.52
CA GLN A 68 1.26 9.15 -4.43
C GLN A 68 2.26 8.72 -5.51
N ARG A 69 3.22 7.86 -5.17
CA ARG A 69 4.11 7.29 -6.18
C ARG A 69 3.38 6.43 -7.19
N CYS A 70 2.41 5.62 -6.76
CA CYS A 70 1.56 4.87 -7.68
C CYS A 70 0.81 5.80 -8.63
N LEU A 71 0.28 6.93 -8.14
CA LEU A 71 -0.35 7.95 -8.99
C LEU A 71 0.63 8.54 -10.02
N HIS A 72 1.86 8.89 -9.60
CA HIS A 72 2.89 9.40 -10.51
C HIS A 72 3.28 8.38 -11.59
N LEU A 73 3.23 7.09 -11.26
CA LEU A 73 3.45 5.98 -12.20
C LEU A 73 2.23 5.72 -13.11
N SER A 74 1.13 6.45 -12.93
CA SER A 74 -0.11 6.32 -13.71
C SER A 74 -0.67 4.89 -13.73
N VAL A 75 -0.49 4.15 -12.64
CA VAL A 75 -1.03 2.78 -12.51
C VAL A 75 -2.55 2.82 -12.48
N SER A 76 -3.20 1.78 -13.00
CA SER A 76 -4.65 1.64 -12.88
C SER A 76 -5.05 0.94 -11.59
N HIS A 77 -4.19 0.07 -11.04
CA HIS A 77 -4.46 -0.61 -9.78
C HIS A 77 -3.26 -0.59 -8.84
N ILE A 78 -3.54 -0.44 -7.54
CA ILE A 78 -2.57 -0.52 -6.45
C ILE A 78 -2.83 -1.80 -5.69
N MET A 79 -1.77 -2.55 -5.41
CA MET A 79 -1.83 -3.83 -4.70
C MET A 79 -1.07 -3.74 -3.40
N LEU A 80 -1.48 -4.51 -2.40
CA LEU A 80 -0.73 -4.68 -1.16
C LEU A 80 -1.14 -5.96 -0.45
N ASP A 81 -0.24 -6.41 0.42
CA ASP A 81 -0.49 -7.47 1.38
C ASP A 81 -0.63 -6.87 2.79
N THR A 82 -1.62 -7.34 3.55
CA THR A 82 -1.82 -6.95 4.96
C THR A 82 -2.09 -8.17 5.83
N PHE A 83 -1.67 -8.12 7.09
CA PHE A 83 -2.03 -9.15 8.07
C PHE A 83 -3.51 -9.07 8.45
N VAL A 84 -4.17 -10.23 8.56
CA VAL A 84 -5.61 -10.33 8.86
C VAL A 84 -5.95 -9.94 10.31
N GLY A 85 -4.98 -10.04 11.23
CA GLY A 85 -5.15 -9.73 12.65
C GLY A 85 -4.74 -8.32 13.08
N GLY A 86 -4.40 -7.43 12.13
CA GLY A 86 -4.04 -6.06 12.45
C GLY A 86 -5.28 -5.22 12.77
N ASP A 87 -5.54 -4.94 14.04
CA ASP A 87 -6.75 -4.28 14.57
C ASP A 87 -7.21 -2.99 13.84
N ASP A 88 -6.34 -2.32 13.08
CA ASP A 88 -6.64 -1.05 12.37
C ASP A 88 -6.42 -1.07 10.85
N ALA A 89 -5.65 -2.02 10.30
CA ALA A 89 -5.19 -1.96 8.91
C ALA A 89 -6.32 -2.24 7.91
N THR A 90 -7.15 -3.24 8.20
CA THR A 90 -8.30 -3.63 7.39
C THR A 90 -9.33 -2.50 7.30
N SER A 91 -9.52 -1.72 8.37
CA SER A 91 -10.44 -0.56 8.39
C SER A 91 -9.93 0.60 7.53
N LEU A 92 -8.61 0.85 7.47
CA LEU A 92 -8.07 1.88 6.59
C LEU A 92 -8.22 1.48 5.12
N TYR A 93 -7.80 0.26 4.78
CA TYR A 93 -7.81 -0.19 3.39
C TYR A 93 -9.24 -0.33 2.84
N ASP A 94 -10.19 -0.81 3.64
CA ASP A 94 -11.62 -0.83 3.30
C ASP A 94 -12.15 0.58 3.00
N ARG A 95 -11.86 1.57 3.87
CA ARG A 95 -12.23 2.98 3.63
C ARG A 95 -11.54 3.61 2.42
N MET A 96 -10.40 3.08 1.99
CA MET A 96 -9.74 3.51 0.76
C MET A 96 -10.36 2.85 -0.48
N GLY A 97 -11.22 1.84 -0.34
CA GLY A 97 -11.84 1.09 -1.43
C GLY A 97 -11.03 -0.13 -1.88
N PHE A 98 -10.08 -0.60 -1.08
CA PHE A 98 -9.38 -1.84 -1.38
C PHE A 98 -10.33 -3.04 -1.25
N ILE A 99 -10.24 -3.96 -2.20
CA ILE A 99 -11.00 -5.20 -2.21
C ILE A 99 -10.06 -6.42 -2.08
N PRO A 100 -10.48 -7.49 -1.39
CA PRO A 100 -9.76 -8.75 -1.38
C PRO A 100 -9.58 -9.34 -2.77
N LEU A 101 -8.39 -9.89 -3.04
CA LEU A 101 -8.09 -10.65 -4.26
C LEU A 101 -8.16 -12.16 -4.06
N SER A 102 -8.01 -12.60 -2.82
CA SER A 102 -7.98 -14.01 -2.44
C SER A 102 -8.55 -14.18 -1.05
N ASP A 103 -8.73 -15.44 -0.64
CA ASP A 103 -8.82 -15.78 0.77
C ASP A 103 -7.47 -15.55 1.47
N PRO A 104 -7.46 -15.38 2.80
CA PRO A 104 -6.22 -15.30 3.57
C PRO A 104 -5.30 -16.50 3.36
N TYR A 105 -3.99 -16.26 3.26
CA TYR A 105 -2.98 -17.30 3.05
C TYR A 105 -1.74 -17.06 3.93
N LEU A 106 -0.87 -18.07 4.02
CA LEU A 106 0.44 -17.94 4.66
C LEU A 106 1.48 -17.60 3.60
N ASP A 107 2.17 -16.47 3.75
CA ASP A 107 3.33 -16.12 2.95
C ASP A 107 4.61 -16.54 3.71
N PRO A 108 5.39 -17.52 3.20
CA PRO A 108 6.62 -17.98 3.83
C PRO A 108 7.71 -16.89 3.90
N SER A 109 7.53 -15.75 3.24
CA SER A 109 8.40 -14.58 3.34
C SER A 109 8.26 -13.85 4.67
N TYR A 110 7.19 -14.08 5.44
CA TYR A 110 6.99 -13.51 6.77
C TYR A 110 7.19 -14.56 7.85
N ASP A 111 8.22 -14.38 8.69
CA ASP A 111 8.52 -15.25 9.82
C ASP A 111 7.68 -14.90 11.07
N CYS A 112 6.36 -14.92 10.93
CA CYS A 112 5.42 -14.60 12.03
C CYS A 112 4.25 -15.57 12.18
N GLY A 113 4.00 -16.42 11.18
CA GLY A 113 2.87 -17.36 11.19
C GLY A 113 1.49 -16.70 11.08
N GLU A 114 1.43 -15.39 10.83
CA GLU A 114 0.19 -14.67 10.61
C GLU A 114 -0.32 -14.85 9.17
N HIS A 115 -1.64 -14.94 9.02
CA HIS A 115 -2.25 -14.96 7.70
C HIS A 115 -2.22 -13.56 7.09
N VAL A 116 -1.91 -13.53 5.80
CA VAL A 116 -1.87 -12.37 4.94
C VAL A 116 -3.09 -12.37 4.04
N LEU A 117 -3.59 -11.19 3.73
CA LEU A 117 -4.63 -10.95 2.75
C LEU A 117 -4.11 -9.99 1.68
N SER A 118 -4.12 -10.42 0.42
CA SER A 118 -3.82 -9.54 -0.71
C SER A 118 -5.04 -8.72 -1.08
N LEU A 119 -4.80 -7.42 -1.25
CA LEU A 119 -5.80 -6.43 -1.59
C LEU A 119 -5.46 -5.73 -2.90
N SER A 120 -6.49 -5.30 -3.62
CA SER A 120 -6.37 -4.43 -4.80
C SER A 120 -7.25 -3.21 -4.67
N LEU A 121 -6.76 -2.08 -5.15
CA LEU A 121 -7.51 -0.84 -5.31
C LEU A 121 -7.50 -0.40 -6.77
N SER A 122 -8.69 -0.19 -7.35
CA SER A 122 -8.85 0.51 -8.64
C SER A 122 -8.67 2.01 -8.42
N VAL A 123 -7.67 2.62 -9.08
CA VAL A 123 -7.38 4.05 -8.95
C VAL A 123 -8.52 4.90 -9.50
N GLU A 124 -9.14 4.46 -10.60
CA GLU A 124 -10.27 5.15 -11.22
C GLU A 124 -11.48 5.19 -10.29
N ASP A 125 -11.86 4.03 -9.73
CA ASP A 125 -13.02 3.93 -8.84
C ASP A 125 -12.77 4.72 -7.55
N ALA A 126 -11.55 4.63 -6.99
CA ALA A 126 -11.15 5.41 -5.83
C ALA A 126 -11.27 6.92 -6.07
N HIS A 127 -10.80 7.41 -7.21
CA HIS A 127 -10.89 8.83 -7.58
C HIS A 127 -12.32 9.29 -7.84
N ARG A 128 -13.20 8.39 -8.30
CA ARG A 128 -14.61 8.68 -8.52
C ARG A 128 -15.40 8.73 -7.22
N GLU A 129 -15.12 7.82 -6.28
CA GLU A 129 -16.01 7.55 -5.14
C GLU A 129 -15.53 8.17 -3.82
N LEU A 130 -14.23 8.13 -3.54
CA LEU A 130 -13.67 8.63 -2.27
C LEU A 130 -13.91 10.13 -2.01
N PRO A 131 -13.95 11.04 -3.01
CA PRO A 131 -14.26 12.44 -2.74
C PRO A 131 -15.63 12.64 -2.09
N ALA A 132 -16.60 11.77 -2.38
CA ALA A 132 -17.94 11.82 -1.79
C ALA A 132 -18.02 11.05 -0.47
N LEU A 133 -17.47 9.84 -0.41
CA LEU A 133 -17.56 8.95 0.76
C LEU A 133 -16.63 9.37 1.90
N HIS A 134 -15.39 9.73 1.57
CA HIS A 134 -14.32 10.00 2.52
C HIS A 134 -13.43 11.19 2.08
N PRO A 135 -13.98 12.42 1.99
CA PRO A 135 -13.27 13.58 1.43
C PRO A 135 -11.96 13.92 2.15
N GLY A 136 -11.90 13.72 3.48
CA GLY A 136 -10.68 13.92 4.26
C GLY A 136 -9.58 12.90 3.91
N LEU A 137 -9.97 11.65 3.71
CA LEU A 137 -9.06 10.56 3.32
C LEU A 137 -8.55 10.78 1.90
N PHE A 138 -9.45 11.09 0.96
CA PHE A 138 -9.09 11.42 -0.41
C PHE A 138 -8.07 12.56 -0.44
N ARG A 139 -8.37 13.70 0.21
CA ARG A 139 -7.44 14.83 0.28
C ARG A 139 -6.12 14.46 0.92
N PHE A 140 -6.11 13.65 1.97
CA PHE A 140 -4.87 13.23 2.62
C PHE A 140 -3.95 12.50 1.64
N PHE A 141 -4.47 11.55 0.87
CA PHE A 141 -3.69 10.74 -0.07
C PHE A 141 -3.34 11.46 -1.38
N THR A 142 -4.19 12.35 -1.88
CA THR A 142 -3.99 13.00 -3.19
C THR A 142 -3.38 14.39 -3.14
N SER A 143 -3.38 15.07 -1.98
CA SER A 143 -2.79 16.41 -1.88
C SER A 143 -1.26 16.35 -1.79
N PRO A 144 -0.53 17.24 -2.48
CA PRO A 144 0.92 17.35 -2.35
C PRO A 144 1.37 17.46 -0.89
N ASP A 145 2.52 16.88 -0.58
CA ASP A 145 3.12 16.95 0.75
C ASP A 145 4.59 17.34 0.65
N PRO A 146 5.02 18.50 1.16
CA PRO A 146 6.40 18.95 1.01
C PRO A 146 7.41 18.07 1.76
N VAL A 147 6.96 17.18 2.66
CA VAL A 147 7.85 16.24 3.34
C VAL A 147 8.07 14.93 2.57
N ILE A 148 7.39 14.74 1.44
CA ILE A 148 7.52 13.55 0.60
C ILE A 148 8.28 13.91 -0.67
N ASP A 149 9.50 13.40 -0.78
CA ASP A 149 10.31 13.52 -2.00
C ASP A 149 10.05 12.33 -2.94
N HIS A 150 9.52 12.60 -4.13
CA HIS A 150 9.22 11.57 -5.13
C HIS A 150 10.38 11.28 -6.11
N GLY A 151 11.52 11.97 -5.97
CA GLY A 151 12.64 11.92 -6.90
C GLY A 151 12.46 12.88 -8.07
#